data_AF-A0A7W1DUF7-F1
#
_entry.id   AF-A0A7W1DUF7-F1
#
_cell.length_a   1.000
_cell.length_b   1.000
_cell.length_c   1.000
_cell.angle_alpha   90.00
_cell.angle_beta   90.00
_cell.angle_gamma   90.00
#
_symmetry.space_group_name_H-M   'P 1'
#
loop_
_entity.id
_entity.type
_entity.pdbx_description
1 polymer ?
#
loop_
_entity_poly.entity_id
_entity_poly.type
_entity_poly.pdbx_seq_one_letter_code
_entity_poly.pdbx_strand_id
1 'polypeptide(L)'
;MNRRDFLSAAALSLNLPVIRKAAVSQLSTPEVAPAGATITRAAIFPAIGFSRVGNAEGWFLSPEVPGLHAELDGGFKESPEKINTQVQRFRVYGYDDAGRLVREITADGDQLRWNVRVANAKAAWYGFHAEERFLDAPFWKRRGAAPSPTN
;
A
#
# COMPACT_ATOMS: atom_id res chain seq x y z
N MET A 1 -3.27 30.33 36.22
CA MET A 1 -3.67 29.07 35.58
C MET A 1 -2.45 28.49 34.87
N ASN A 2 -1.87 27.40 35.37
CA ASN A 2 -0.62 26.87 34.87
C ASN A 2 -0.88 25.76 33.84
N ARG A 3 -0.05 25.65 32.81
CA ARG A 3 -0.24 24.77 31.62
C ARG A 3 -0.23 23.26 31.97
N ARG A 4 0.06 22.94 33.23
CA ARG A 4 0.19 21.57 33.77
C ARG A 4 -1.13 21.02 34.33
N ASP A 5 -2.06 21.88 34.73
CA ASP A 5 -3.32 21.44 35.36
C ASP A 5 -4.39 21.02 34.33
N PHE A 6 -4.15 21.31 33.05
CA PHE A 6 -5.08 21.00 31.97
C PHE A 6 -5.14 19.51 31.59
N LEU A 7 -4.10 18.73 31.93
CA LEU A 7 -4.03 17.30 31.60
C LEU A 7 -4.61 16.37 32.67
N SER A 8 -4.95 16.89 33.86
CA SER A 8 -5.40 16.04 34.98
C SER A 8 -6.89 15.73 35.01
N ALA A 9 -7.70 16.22 34.05
CA ALA A 9 -9.16 16.10 34.11
C ALA A 9 -9.81 15.18 33.05
N ALA A 10 -9.05 14.40 32.27
CA ALA A 10 -9.60 13.61 31.16
C ALA A 10 -9.32 12.09 31.26
N ALA A 11 -9.33 11.53 32.47
CA ALA A 11 -9.25 10.09 32.69
C ALA A 11 -10.63 9.47 32.97
N LEU A 12 -11.63 9.73 32.13
CA LEU A 12 -12.75 8.80 31.99
C LEU A 12 -12.40 7.82 30.87
N SER A 13 -11.78 6.71 31.25
CA SER A 13 -11.56 5.56 30.37
C SER A 13 -12.88 4.87 30.10
N LEU A 14 -13.61 5.33 29.08
CA LEU A 14 -14.67 4.57 28.45
C LEU A 14 -14.03 3.34 27.81
N ASN A 15 -14.17 2.18 28.45
CA ASN A 15 -13.86 0.85 27.88
C ASN A 15 -14.89 0.51 26.79
N LEU A 16 -14.95 1.33 25.74
CA LEU A 16 -15.68 0.98 24.53
C LEU A 16 -14.79 0.08 23.69
N PRO A 17 -15.26 -1.10 23.25
CA PRO A 17 -14.53 -1.90 22.29
C PRO A 17 -14.31 -1.04 21.03
N VAL A 18 -13.06 -0.99 20.54
CA VAL A 18 -12.75 -0.36 19.26
C VAL A 18 -13.39 -1.21 18.17
N ILE A 19 -14.61 -0.87 17.76
CA ILE A 19 -15.28 -1.52 16.64
C ILE A 19 -14.53 -1.13 15.38
N ARG A 20 -13.71 -2.05 14.85
CA ARG A 20 -13.05 -1.88 13.56
C ARG A 20 -14.09 -2.05 12.46
N LYS A 21 -14.46 -0.97 11.78
CA LYS A 21 -15.42 -0.99 10.69
C LYS A 21 -14.68 -1.00 9.35
N ALA A 22 -14.99 -1.95 8.48
CA ALA A 22 -14.56 -1.93 7.09
C ALA A 22 -15.03 -0.63 6.42
N ALA A 23 -14.12 0.13 5.83
CA ALA A 23 -14.43 1.32 5.05
C ALA A 23 -14.47 0.96 3.55
N VAL A 24 -15.45 0.11 3.17
CA VAL A 24 -15.67 -0.30 1.78
C VAL A 24 -16.99 0.28 1.29
N SER A 25 -16.97 0.95 0.13
CA SER A 25 -18.19 1.38 -0.55
C SER A 25 -18.83 0.19 -1.28
N GLN A 26 -20.11 -0.07 -1.01
CA GLN A 26 -20.88 -1.10 -1.72
C GLN A 26 -21.25 -0.69 -3.16
N LEU A 27 -21.11 0.59 -3.51
CA LEU A 27 -21.52 1.14 -4.81
C LEU A 27 -20.62 0.67 -5.98
N SER A 28 -19.51 0.01 -5.69
CA SER A 28 -18.48 -0.39 -6.66
C SER A 28 -18.24 -1.90 -6.69
N THR A 29 -19.14 -2.71 -6.12
CA THR A 29 -19.03 -4.18 -6.21
C THR A 29 -19.33 -4.63 -7.64
N PRO A 30 -18.43 -5.38 -8.31
CA PRO A 30 -18.73 -5.92 -9.64
C PRO A 30 -19.91 -6.89 -9.55
N GLU A 31 -20.80 -6.84 -10.54
CA GLU A 31 -21.86 -7.83 -10.71
C GLU A 31 -21.24 -9.21 -11.00
N VAL A 32 -21.85 -10.28 -10.48
CA VAL A 32 -21.39 -11.67 -10.70
C VAL A 32 -21.94 -12.18 -12.03
N ALA A 33 -21.08 -12.79 -12.84
CA ALA A 33 -21.44 -13.36 -14.13
C ALA A 33 -22.31 -14.63 -13.97
N PRO A 34 -23.17 -14.97 -14.96
CA PRO A 34 -23.93 -16.21 -14.95
C PRO A 34 -23.02 -17.45 -14.97
N ALA A 35 -23.54 -18.56 -14.46
CA ALA A 35 -22.79 -19.82 -14.41
C ALA A 35 -22.34 -20.26 -15.81
N GLY A 36 -21.05 -20.59 -15.95
CA GLY A 36 -20.46 -20.99 -17.23
C GLY A 36 -20.01 -19.83 -18.13
N ALA A 37 -20.05 -18.58 -17.66
CA ALA A 37 -19.53 -17.44 -18.42
C ALA A 37 -18.02 -17.61 -18.76
N THR A 38 -17.64 -17.22 -19.97
CA THR A 38 -16.25 -17.27 -20.43
C THR A 38 -15.49 -16.02 -19.96
N ILE A 39 -14.27 -16.23 -19.47
CA ILE A 39 -13.37 -15.12 -19.11
C ILE A 39 -12.82 -14.49 -20.40
N THR A 40 -13.09 -13.22 -20.63
CA THR A 40 -12.59 -12.45 -21.78
C THR A 40 -11.51 -11.45 -21.36
N ARG A 41 -11.50 -11.04 -20.07
CA ARG A 41 -10.53 -10.10 -19.51
C ARG A 41 -10.06 -10.54 -18.13
N ALA A 42 -8.80 -10.28 -17.80
CA ALA A 42 -8.26 -10.46 -16.45
C ALA A 42 -7.77 -9.12 -15.89
N ALA A 43 -7.88 -8.94 -14.56
CA ALA A 43 -7.34 -7.77 -13.87
C ALA A 43 -6.68 -8.17 -12.54
N ILE A 44 -5.62 -7.44 -12.19
CA ILE A 44 -4.82 -7.66 -10.98
C ILE A 44 -5.29 -6.70 -9.88
N PHE A 45 -5.50 -7.21 -8.67
CA PHE A 45 -5.88 -6.41 -7.51
C PHE A 45 -4.97 -6.70 -6.29
N PRO A 46 -4.61 -5.68 -5.49
CA PRO A 46 -4.91 -4.27 -5.74
C PRO A 46 -4.12 -3.73 -6.95
N ALA A 47 -4.62 -2.66 -7.57
CA ALA A 47 -3.93 -2.02 -8.69
C ALA A 47 -2.58 -1.41 -8.25
N ILE A 48 -2.51 -0.94 -7.01
CA ILE A 48 -1.30 -0.45 -6.36
C ILE A 48 -1.12 -1.20 -5.05
N GLY A 49 -0.01 -1.91 -4.93
CA GLY A 49 0.35 -2.63 -3.72
C GLY A 49 1.17 -1.78 -2.75
N PHE A 50 0.92 -1.94 -1.46
CA PHE A 50 1.72 -1.32 -0.41
C PHE A 50 2.41 -2.39 0.42
N SER A 51 3.74 -2.30 0.50
CA SER A 51 4.58 -3.13 1.36
C SER A 51 5.43 -2.23 2.25
N ARG A 52 5.82 -2.73 3.42
CA ARG A 52 6.71 -2.02 4.35
C ARG A 52 7.90 -2.91 4.68
N VAL A 53 9.08 -2.30 4.67
CA VAL A 53 10.33 -3.00 4.98
C VAL A 53 10.38 -3.33 6.47
N GLY A 54 10.71 -4.57 6.79
CA GLY A 54 11.08 -5.05 8.12
C GLY A 54 12.52 -5.59 8.10
N ASN A 55 13.06 -5.85 9.29
CA ASN A 55 14.39 -6.45 9.49
C ASN A 55 14.32 -7.81 10.21
N ALA A 56 13.11 -8.32 10.46
CA ALA A 56 12.87 -9.69 10.92
C ALA A 56 12.79 -10.67 9.73
N GLU A 57 12.83 -11.97 10.02
CA GLU A 57 12.58 -13.01 9.00
C GLU A 57 11.07 -13.15 8.72
N GLY A 58 10.25 -12.91 9.73
CA GLY A 58 8.80 -12.95 9.66
C GLY A 58 8.19 -11.84 8.80
N TRP A 59 7.00 -12.14 8.30
CA TRP A 59 6.20 -11.23 7.49
C TRP A 59 4.72 -11.36 7.80
N PHE A 60 3.95 -10.35 7.38
CA PHE A 60 2.50 -10.37 7.48
C PHE A 60 1.83 -9.68 6.30
N LEU A 61 0.59 -10.05 6.03
CA LEU A 61 -0.18 -9.51 4.91
C LEU A 61 -0.60 -8.05 5.16
N SER A 62 -0.46 -7.23 4.13
CA SER A 62 -1.07 -5.90 4.10
C SER A 62 -2.60 -5.98 4.22
N PRO A 63 -3.23 -4.99 4.87
CA PRO A 63 -4.67 -4.77 4.84
C PRO A 63 -5.24 -4.87 3.42
N GLU A 64 -6.18 -5.77 3.19
CA GLU A 64 -6.95 -5.82 1.93
C GLU A 64 -8.21 -4.95 2.00
N VAL A 65 -8.64 -4.61 3.22
CA VAL A 65 -9.82 -3.81 3.47
C VAL A 65 -9.42 -2.54 4.22
N PRO A 66 -9.70 -1.34 3.69
CA PRO A 66 -9.45 -0.10 4.39
C PRO A 66 -10.08 -0.08 5.79
N GLY A 67 -9.30 0.33 6.78
CA GLY A 67 -9.73 0.35 8.20
C GLY A 67 -9.61 -0.99 8.93
N LEU A 68 -9.33 -2.09 8.23
CA LEU A 68 -9.10 -3.40 8.83
C LEU A 68 -7.63 -3.80 8.65
N HIS A 69 -6.90 -3.94 9.75
CA HIS A 69 -5.53 -4.44 9.72
C HIS A 69 -5.48 -5.92 10.12
N ALA A 70 -4.41 -6.60 9.70
CA ALA A 70 -4.14 -7.97 10.09
C ALA A 70 -4.05 -8.07 11.62
N GLU A 71 -4.81 -8.99 12.20
CA GLU A 71 -4.59 -9.46 13.57
C GLU A 71 -3.59 -10.60 13.47
N LEU A 72 -2.42 -10.41 14.08
CA LEU A 72 -1.33 -11.38 14.06
C LEU A 72 -1.15 -11.92 15.47
N ASP A 73 -1.30 -13.22 15.60
CA ASP A 73 -0.89 -13.94 16.80
C ASP A 73 0.64 -13.79 16.94
N GLY A 74 1.07 -13.04 17.95
CA GLY A 74 2.48 -12.67 18.15
C GLY A 74 2.84 -11.23 17.73
N GLY A 75 1.91 -10.46 17.17
CA GLY A 75 2.08 -9.05 16.87
C GLY A 75 2.95 -8.73 15.64
N PHE A 76 3.43 -7.48 15.56
CA PHE A 76 4.18 -6.96 14.40
C PHE A 76 5.70 -7.06 14.53
N LYS A 77 6.18 -7.63 15.63
CA LYS A 77 7.60 -7.71 15.97
C LYS A 77 7.92 -9.10 16.51
N GLU A 78 9.01 -9.69 16.04
CA GLU A 78 9.58 -10.90 16.66
C GLU A 78 10.32 -10.59 17.96
N SER A 79 10.96 -9.42 18.03
CA SER A 79 11.65 -8.92 19.21
C SER A 79 11.64 -7.38 19.22
N PRO A 80 12.04 -6.69 20.30
CA PRO A 80 12.03 -5.23 20.35
C PRO A 80 12.76 -4.55 19.17
N GLU A 81 13.80 -5.19 18.64
CA GLU A 81 14.68 -4.72 17.57
C GLU A 81 14.35 -5.31 16.20
N LYS A 82 13.47 -6.32 16.12
CA LYS A 82 13.10 -7.02 14.88
C LYS A 82 11.64 -6.78 14.51
N ILE A 83 11.42 -6.08 13.40
CA ILE A 83 10.11 -5.72 12.85
C ILE A 83 9.79 -6.63 11.67
N ASN A 84 8.59 -7.21 11.67
CA ASN A 84 8.12 -8.08 10.59
C ASN A 84 7.86 -7.27 9.31
N THR A 85 8.21 -7.86 8.17
CA THR A 85 7.98 -7.24 6.86
C THR A 85 6.49 -7.27 6.52
N GLN A 86 5.93 -6.14 6.11
CA GLN A 86 4.56 -6.11 5.60
C GLN A 86 4.59 -6.39 4.09
N VAL A 87 3.90 -7.44 3.66
CA VAL A 87 3.87 -7.88 2.26
C VAL A 87 2.49 -7.71 1.64
N GLN A 88 2.45 -7.20 0.41
CA GLN A 88 1.21 -7.12 -0.37
C GLN A 88 0.91 -8.46 -1.06
N ARG A 89 -0.32 -8.96 -0.87
CA ARG A 89 -0.90 -10.01 -1.71
C ARG A 89 -1.57 -9.39 -2.93
N PHE A 90 -1.24 -9.92 -4.11
CA PHE A 90 -1.94 -9.63 -5.36
C PHE A 90 -2.79 -10.83 -5.77
N ARG A 91 -3.95 -10.56 -6.34
CA ARG A 91 -4.91 -11.55 -6.85
C ARG A 91 -5.27 -11.19 -8.29
N VAL A 92 -5.68 -12.20 -9.06
CA VAL A 92 -6.15 -12.01 -10.43
C VAL A 92 -7.60 -12.42 -10.51
N TYR A 93 -8.45 -11.56 -11.07
CA TYR A 93 -9.86 -11.84 -11.28
C TYR A 93 -10.19 -11.83 -12.77
N GLY A 94 -10.97 -12.82 -13.20
CA GLY A 94 -11.49 -12.95 -14.55
C GLY A 94 -12.87 -12.30 -14.68
N TYR A 95 -13.09 -11.62 -15.81
CA TYR A 95 -14.32 -10.91 -16.15
C TYR A 95 -14.83 -11.35 -17.52
N ASP A 96 -16.15 -11.30 -17.72
CA ASP A 96 -16.78 -11.50 -19.02
C ASP A 96 -16.75 -10.22 -19.88
N ASP A 97 -17.31 -10.31 -21.10
CA ASP A 97 -17.41 -9.20 -22.06
C ASP A 97 -18.28 -8.04 -21.57
N ALA A 98 -19.24 -8.30 -20.67
CA ALA A 98 -20.06 -7.30 -20.00
C ALA A 98 -19.38 -6.68 -18.76
N GLY A 99 -18.17 -7.12 -18.39
CA GLY A 99 -17.43 -6.62 -17.23
C GLY A 99 -17.89 -7.20 -15.89
N ARG A 100 -18.66 -8.29 -15.89
CA ARG A 100 -19.09 -9.01 -14.69
C ARG A 100 -18.01 -9.97 -14.21
N LEU A 101 -17.88 -10.14 -12.90
CA LEU A 101 -16.91 -11.01 -12.26
C LEU A 101 -17.29 -12.48 -12.49
N VAL A 102 -16.39 -13.24 -13.12
CA VAL A 102 -16.57 -14.69 -13.34
C VAL A 102 -16.01 -15.47 -12.15
N ARG A 103 -14.72 -15.29 -11.84
CA ARG A 103 -14.02 -15.96 -10.72
C ARG A 103 -12.65 -15.36 -10.46
N GLU A 104 -12.07 -15.71 -9.31
CA GLU A 104 -10.63 -15.58 -9.10
C GLU A 104 -9.86 -16.60 -9.95
N ILE A 105 -8.74 -16.19 -10.52
CA ILE A 105 -7.79 -17.03 -11.25
C ILE A 105 -6.69 -17.43 -10.27
N THR A 106 -6.62 -18.72 -9.94
CA THR A 106 -5.67 -19.28 -8.98
C THR A 106 -4.74 -20.29 -9.65
N ALA A 107 -3.60 -20.56 -9.03
CA ALA A 107 -2.63 -21.52 -9.53
C ALA A 107 -3.10 -22.98 -9.46
N ASP A 108 -4.19 -23.27 -8.72
CA ASP A 108 -4.74 -24.62 -8.57
C ASP A 108 -5.45 -25.11 -9.85
N GLY A 109 -5.99 -24.18 -10.64
CA GLY A 109 -6.72 -24.48 -11.87
C GLY A 109 -6.10 -23.90 -13.15
N ASP A 110 -5.22 -22.91 -13.02
CA ASP A 110 -4.67 -22.17 -14.15
C ASP A 110 -3.15 -21.98 -14.03
N GLN A 111 -2.47 -21.79 -15.17
CA GLN A 111 -1.05 -21.43 -15.17
C GLN A 111 -0.88 -19.93 -14.92
N LEU A 112 -0.39 -19.56 -13.73
CA LEU A 112 -0.13 -18.17 -13.35
C LEU A 112 1.37 -17.90 -13.22
N ARG A 113 1.89 -16.95 -14.01
CA ARG A 113 3.30 -16.48 -13.92
C ARG A 113 3.33 -14.98 -13.60
N TRP A 114 3.99 -14.62 -12.50
CA TRP A 114 4.16 -13.22 -12.09
C TRP A 114 5.53 -12.69 -12.53
N ASN A 115 5.57 -11.52 -13.14
CA ASN A 115 6.80 -10.75 -13.36
C ASN A 115 6.68 -9.42 -12.63
N VAL A 116 7.62 -9.14 -11.73
CA VAL A 116 7.66 -7.90 -10.94
C VAL A 116 9.01 -7.24 -11.17
N ARG A 117 9.00 -5.94 -11.47
CA ARG A 117 10.20 -5.12 -11.63
C ARG A 117 10.13 -3.97 -10.65
N VAL A 118 11.13 -3.88 -9.77
CA VAL A 118 11.27 -2.80 -8.80
C VAL A 118 12.54 -2.02 -9.08
N ALA A 119 12.51 -0.72 -8.79
CA ALA A 119 13.66 0.16 -8.96
C ALA A 119 13.69 1.19 -7.82
N ASN A 120 14.90 1.59 -7.42
CA ASN A 120 15.11 2.70 -6.52
C ASN A 120 15.85 3.80 -7.29
N ALA A 121 15.13 4.86 -7.67
CA ALA A 121 15.68 6.01 -8.38
C ALA A 121 16.01 7.18 -7.45
N LYS A 122 16.01 6.99 -6.12
CA LYS A 122 16.15 8.08 -5.15
C LYS A 122 17.46 8.85 -5.33
N ALA A 123 18.57 8.14 -5.48
CA ALA A 123 19.90 8.75 -5.64
C ALA A 123 20.14 9.38 -7.03
N ALA A 124 19.33 9.01 -8.02
CA ALA A 124 19.38 9.58 -9.37
C ALA A 124 18.42 10.78 -9.53
N TRP A 125 17.71 11.17 -8.47
CA TRP A 125 16.71 12.23 -8.51
C TRP A 125 17.27 13.57 -8.03
N TYR A 126 16.51 14.64 -8.28
CA TYR A 126 16.80 15.98 -7.76
C TYR A 126 16.72 16.01 -6.23
N GLY A 127 17.49 16.90 -5.61
CA GLY A 127 17.39 17.20 -4.17
C GLY A 127 15.99 17.70 -3.82
N PHE A 128 15.45 17.23 -2.70
CA PHE A 128 14.14 17.67 -2.21
C PHE A 128 14.30 18.94 -1.35
N HIS A 129 13.87 20.09 -1.87
CA HIS A 129 13.79 21.36 -1.16
C HIS A 129 12.31 21.76 -1.03
N ALA A 130 11.79 21.84 0.20
CA ALA A 130 10.36 22.02 0.47
C ALA A 130 9.76 23.33 -0.06
N GLU A 131 10.59 24.32 -0.39
CA GLU A 131 10.18 25.66 -0.80
C GLU A 131 10.29 25.90 -2.31
N GLU A 132 10.91 24.99 -3.07
CA GLU A 132 11.04 25.16 -4.52
C GLU A 132 9.79 24.64 -5.26
N ARG A 133 8.99 25.58 -5.75
CA ARG A 133 7.87 25.30 -6.65
C ARG A 133 8.43 24.85 -8.00
N PHE A 134 8.45 23.54 -8.24
CA PHE A 134 9.03 22.87 -9.42
C PHE A 134 8.50 23.31 -10.80
N LEU A 135 7.60 24.29 -10.90
CA LEU A 135 6.88 24.63 -12.13
C LEU A 135 7.46 25.81 -12.95
N ASP A 136 8.41 26.61 -12.42
CA ASP A 136 8.73 27.91 -13.05
C ASP A 136 10.14 28.07 -13.66
N ALA A 137 10.94 27.01 -13.82
CA ALA A 137 12.28 27.12 -14.43
C ALA A 137 12.36 26.47 -15.83
N PRO A 138 12.60 27.22 -16.92
CA PRO A 138 12.79 26.65 -18.25
C PRO A 138 14.06 25.76 -18.31
N PHE A 139 13.97 24.67 -19.08
CA PHE A 139 14.94 23.56 -19.09
C PHE A 139 16.40 23.96 -19.42
N TRP A 140 16.62 25.08 -20.11
CA TRP A 140 17.94 25.55 -20.53
C TRP A 140 18.72 26.33 -19.45
N LYS A 141 18.10 26.67 -18.31
CA LYS A 141 18.81 27.25 -17.14
C LYS A 141 19.43 26.21 -16.18
N ARG A 142 19.35 24.90 -16.49
CA ARG A 142 19.60 23.81 -15.51
C ARG A 142 20.85 22.95 -15.73
N ARG A 143 21.92 23.46 -16.36
CA ARG A 143 23.28 22.88 -16.21
C ARG A 143 24.34 23.96 -16.30
N GLY A 144 25.17 24.08 -15.26
CA GLY A 144 26.27 25.04 -15.25
C GLY A 144 26.97 25.25 -13.91
N ALA A 145 27.18 24.20 -13.13
CA ALA A 145 28.26 24.18 -12.15
C ALA A 145 28.98 22.84 -12.28
N ALA A 146 29.82 22.74 -13.32
CA ALA A 146 30.97 21.85 -13.23
C ALA A 146 31.77 22.28 -11.99
N PRO A 147 32.34 21.36 -11.20
CA PRO A 147 33.28 21.75 -10.16
C PRO A 147 34.42 22.53 -10.84
N SER A 148 34.61 23.78 -10.41
CA SER A 148 35.71 24.60 -10.89
C SER A 148 37.03 23.91 -10.53
N PRO A 149 37.93 23.63 -11.49
CA PRO A 149 39.27 23.19 -11.13
C PRO A 149 40.06 24.41 -10.69
N THR A 150 40.68 24.33 -9.51
CA THR A 150 41.90 25.02 -9.00
C THR A 150 41.80 25.04 -7.47
N ASN A 151 42.83 24.79 -6.68
CA ASN A 151 44.28 24.66 -6.90
C ASN A 151 44.83 23.77 -5.79
#